data_AF-A0A813I2V6-F1
#
_entry.id   AF-A0A813I2V6-F1
#
_cell.length_a   1.000
_cell.length_b   1.000
_cell.length_c   1.000
_cell.angle_alpha   90.00
_cell.angle_beta   90.00
_cell.angle_gamma   90.00
#
_symmetry.space_group_name_H-M   'P 1'
#
loop_
_entity.id
_entity.type
_entity.pdbx_description
1 polymer ?
#
loop_
_entity_poly.entity_id
_entity_poly.type
_entity_poly.pdbx_seq_one_letter_code
_entity_poly.pdbx_strand_id
1 'polypeptide(L)'
;SNHAVDLVALGNPHFSLEEHAKLAALCQGRSKHPSVSVVVTTGPEVLAAARALGHSSELESFGVQLVSDTCWCMLGEIVPAPATVLPSTARTLITNSAKYAHYAPGLVGRQVRFASLSGCVEAACSGQLKKSAPRWTMPASLSARGFSSGNNKNNNNSVNKGLLQLRRSLQS
;
A
#
# COMPACT_ATOMS: atom_id res chain seq x y z
N SER A 1 3.80 10.57 -22.11
CA SER A 1 3.03 9.32 -22.27
C SER A 1 1.88 9.31 -21.26
N ASN A 2 0.66 8.95 -21.66
CA ASN A 2 -0.57 9.07 -20.85
C ASN A 2 -0.70 8.03 -19.70
N HIS A 3 0.42 7.48 -19.23
CA HIS A 3 0.47 6.36 -18.27
C HIS A 3 1.54 6.54 -17.19
N ALA A 4 2.32 7.63 -17.22
CA ALA A 4 3.25 7.93 -16.15
C ALA A 4 2.47 8.14 -14.85
N VAL A 5 2.94 7.56 -13.77
CA VAL A 5 2.39 7.73 -12.43
C VAL A 5 3.34 8.62 -11.66
N ASP A 6 2.82 9.65 -11.00
CA ASP A 6 3.61 10.60 -10.22
C ASP A 6 3.41 10.37 -8.72
N LEU A 7 2.20 9.95 -8.33
CA LEU A 7 1.84 9.77 -6.92
C LEU A 7 0.93 8.55 -6.73
N VAL A 8 1.29 7.72 -5.75
CA VAL A 8 0.46 6.67 -5.16
C VAL A 8 -0.11 7.18 -3.83
N ALA A 9 -1.42 7.36 -3.78
CA ALA A 9 -2.16 7.90 -2.65
C ALA A 9 -3.00 6.82 -1.97
N LEU A 10 -2.59 6.38 -0.77
CA LEU A 10 -3.23 5.30 -0.02
C LEU A 10 -3.82 5.82 1.30
N GLY A 11 -4.83 5.12 1.81
CA GLY A 11 -5.33 5.37 3.17
C GLY A 11 -6.44 6.42 3.31
N ASN A 12 -7.34 6.54 2.33
CA ASN A 12 -8.47 7.46 2.40
C ASN A 12 -9.67 6.89 3.19
N PRO A 13 -9.94 7.28 4.46
CA PRO A 13 -9.24 8.22 5.36
C PRO A 13 -8.36 7.57 6.45
N HIS A 14 -8.41 6.25 6.62
CA HIS A 14 -7.56 5.53 7.58
C HIS A 14 -7.08 4.21 6.97
N PHE A 15 -5.81 4.13 6.62
CA PHE A 15 -5.18 2.86 6.28
C PHE A 15 -5.14 1.97 7.53
N SER A 16 -5.80 0.83 7.48
CA SER A 16 -5.92 -0.10 8.61
C SER A 16 -4.61 -0.82 8.92
N LEU A 17 -4.50 -1.43 10.11
CA LEU A 17 -3.30 -2.21 10.47
C LEU A 17 -3.09 -3.41 9.53
N GLU A 18 -4.17 -4.07 9.13
CA GLU A 18 -4.11 -5.18 8.17
C GLU A 18 -3.62 -4.72 6.79
N GLU A 19 -4.03 -3.53 6.35
CA GLU A 19 -3.53 -2.95 5.11
C GLU A 19 -2.04 -2.57 5.20
N HIS A 20 -1.55 -2.12 6.37
CA HIS A 20 -0.10 -1.93 6.58
C HIS A 20 0.66 -3.24 6.44
N ALA A 21 0.17 -4.32 7.07
CA ALA A 21 0.80 -5.63 6.96
C ALA A 21 0.83 -6.13 5.50
N LYS A 22 -0.30 -5.99 4.77
CA LYS A 22 -0.39 -6.36 3.35
C LYS A 22 0.54 -5.51 2.48
N LEU A 23 0.60 -4.21 2.70
CA LEU A 23 1.46 -3.31 1.94
C LEU A 23 2.94 -3.61 2.22
N ALA A 24 3.32 -3.82 3.48
CA ALA A 24 4.68 -4.17 3.86
C ALA A 24 5.14 -5.46 3.17
N ALA A 25 4.29 -6.50 3.18
CA ALA A 25 4.57 -7.75 2.46
C ALA A 25 4.73 -7.56 0.95
N LEU A 26 3.91 -6.68 0.33
CA LEU A 26 4.03 -6.36 -1.10
C LEU A 26 5.29 -5.55 -1.45
N CYS A 27 5.79 -4.77 -0.49
CA CYS A 27 6.97 -3.90 -0.62
C CYS A 27 8.28 -4.62 -0.29
N GLN A 28 8.23 -5.78 0.35
CA GLN A 28 9.40 -6.46 0.89
C GLN A 28 10.50 -6.68 -0.15
N GLY A 29 11.71 -6.17 0.14
CA GLY A 29 12.88 -6.29 -0.73
C GLY A 29 12.80 -5.53 -2.06
N ARG A 30 11.88 -4.56 -2.16
CA ARG A 30 11.66 -3.73 -3.35
C ARG A 30 11.90 -2.26 -3.02
N SER A 31 11.93 -1.43 -4.07
CA SER A 31 11.98 0.02 -3.92
C SER A 31 11.08 0.69 -4.96
N LYS A 32 10.51 1.84 -4.60
CA LYS A 32 9.75 2.66 -5.54
C LYS A 32 10.64 3.26 -6.62
N HIS A 33 10.03 3.62 -7.76
CA HIS A 33 10.68 4.41 -8.80
C HIS A 33 11.04 5.80 -8.25
N PRO A 34 12.23 6.36 -8.58
CA PRO A 34 12.68 7.64 -8.02
C PRO A 34 11.74 8.81 -8.27
N SER A 35 11.04 8.82 -9.41
CA SER A 35 10.09 9.87 -9.78
C SER A 35 8.69 9.69 -9.21
N VAL A 36 8.43 8.63 -8.45
CA VAL A 36 7.10 8.36 -7.88
C VAL A 36 7.12 8.65 -6.38
N SER A 37 6.14 9.43 -5.92
CA SER A 37 5.84 9.56 -4.49
C SER A 37 4.86 8.47 -4.07
N VAL A 38 5.06 7.89 -2.88
CA VAL A 38 4.12 6.93 -2.30
C VAL A 38 3.78 7.40 -0.90
N VAL A 39 2.51 7.71 -0.67
CA VAL A 39 2.04 8.30 0.59
C VAL A 39 0.86 7.52 1.11
N VAL A 40 0.91 7.23 2.41
CA VAL A 40 -0.15 6.55 3.15
C VAL A 40 -0.61 7.48 4.27
N THR A 41 -1.91 7.78 4.29
CA THR A 41 -2.55 8.45 5.42
C THR A 41 -3.13 7.43 6.39
N THR A 42 -2.84 7.55 7.69
CA THR A 42 -3.33 6.63 8.71
C THR A 42 -3.62 7.33 10.04
N GLY A 43 -4.35 6.65 10.93
CA GLY A 43 -4.57 7.16 12.29
C GLY A 43 -3.33 6.97 13.18
N PRO A 44 -3.14 7.81 14.20
CA PRO A 44 -1.97 7.75 15.08
C PRO A 44 -1.86 6.42 15.83
N GLU A 45 -2.98 5.85 16.29
CA GLU A 45 -3.01 4.56 16.98
C GLU A 45 -2.57 3.40 16.07
N VAL A 46 -3.06 3.40 14.83
CA VAL A 46 -2.69 2.39 13.83
C VAL A 46 -1.22 2.51 13.45
N LEU A 47 -0.72 3.75 13.31
CA LEU A 47 0.70 3.98 13.04
C LEU A 47 1.59 3.49 14.19
N ALA A 48 1.20 3.71 15.45
CA ALA A 48 1.91 3.18 16.60
C ALA A 48 1.95 1.64 16.60
N ALA A 49 0.81 1.00 16.32
CA ALA A 49 0.74 -0.46 16.19
C ALA A 49 1.58 -1.00 15.02
N ALA A 50 1.53 -0.33 13.86
CA ALA A 50 2.32 -0.70 12.67
C ALA A 50 3.83 -0.58 12.94
N ARG A 51 4.27 0.42 13.72
CA ARG A 51 5.66 0.55 14.16
C ARG A 51 6.06 -0.59 15.10
N ALA A 52 5.24 -0.90 16.09
CA ALA A 52 5.51 -1.98 17.04
C ALA A 52 5.65 -3.36 16.35
N LEU A 53 4.94 -3.57 15.25
CA LEU A 53 5.00 -4.80 14.43
C LEU A 53 6.06 -4.75 13.32
N GLY A 54 6.82 -3.65 13.19
CA GLY A 54 7.87 -3.49 12.18
C GLY A 54 7.38 -3.17 10.77
N HIS A 55 6.08 -3.09 10.53
CA HIS A 55 5.51 -2.76 9.21
C HIS A 55 5.96 -1.37 8.73
N SER A 56 6.01 -0.38 9.63
CA SER A 56 6.43 0.97 9.26
C SER A 56 7.86 1.02 8.72
N SER A 57 8.79 0.27 9.31
CA SER A 57 10.18 0.25 8.87
C SER A 57 10.36 -0.35 7.47
N GLU A 58 9.62 -1.43 7.18
CA GLU A 58 9.60 -2.03 5.83
C GLU A 58 9.05 -1.04 4.79
N LEU A 59 7.96 -0.34 5.13
CA LEU A 59 7.32 0.65 4.26
C LEU A 59 8.23 1.86 4.01
N GLU A 60 8.87 2.39 5.04
CA GLU A 60 9.82 3.50 4.92
C GLU A 60 11.04 3.09 4.08
N SER A 61 11.55 1.85 4.24
CA SER A 61 12.66 1.32 3.44
C SER A 61 12.32 1.19 1.95
N PHE A 62 11.07 0.86 1.62
CA PHE A 62 10.58 0.89 0.25
C PHE A 62 10.49 2.32 -0.33
N GLY A 63 10.37 3.33 0.54
CA GLY A 63 10.21 4.74 0.20
C GLY A 63 8.80 5.28 0.40
N VAL A 64 7.95 4.63 1.22
CA VAL A 64 6.63 5.13 1.61
C VAL A 64 6.77 6.26 2.63
N GLN A 65 6.00 7.33 2.44
CA GLN A 65 5.80 8.37 3.45
C GLN A 65 4.52 8.08 4.23
N LEU A 66 4.66 7.83 5.53
CA LEU A 66 3.55 7.63 6.46
C LEU A 66 3.15 8.97 7.07
N VAL A 67 1.90 9.39 6.87
CA VAL A 67 1.37 10.65 7.37
C VAL A 67 0.20 10.34 8.32
N SER A 68 0.29 10.83 9.57
CA SER A 68 -0.81 10.70 10.55
C SER A 68 -1.64 11.98 10.64
N ASP A 69 -2.81 11.86 11.27
CA ASP A 69 -3.66 12.99 11.68
C ASP A 69 -4.18 13.88 10.54
N THR A 70 -4.25 13.32 9.32
CA THR A 70 -4.80 14.00 8.16
C THR A 70 -5.44 13.01 7.18
N CYS A 71 -6.37 13.52 6.38
CA CYS A 71 -7.04 12.78 5.31
C CYS A 71 -6.68 13.45 3.99
N TRP A 72 -6.67 12.72 2.87
CA TRP A 72 -6.37 13.33 1.56
C TRP A 72 -7.33 14.46 1.17
N CYS A 73 -8.55 14.52 1.72
CA CYS A 73 -9.44 15.67 1.52
C CYS A 73 -8.91 16.96 2.15
N MET A 74 -8.11 16.85 3.21
CA MET A 74 -7.46 17.97 3.89
C MET A 74 -6.05 18.24 3.35
N LEU A 75 -5.49 17.28 2.63
CA LEU A 75 -4.25 17.45 1.88
C LEU A 75 -4.54 18.18 0.57
N GLY A 76 -4.57 19.52 0.63
CA GLY A 76 -4.46 20.36 -0.57
C GLY A 76 -3.08 20.22 -1.24
N GLU A 77 -2.76 21.14 -2.16
CA GLU A 77 -1.50 21.18 -2.93
C GLU A 77 -0.22 21.25 -2.06
N ILE A 78 -0.36 21.36 -0.73
CA ILE A 78 0.71 21.58 0.22
C ILE A 78 0.59 20.60 1.39
N VAL A 79 1.55 19.68 1.47
CA VAL A 79 2.06 19.17 2.74
C VAL A 79 3.38 19.93 2.97
N PRO A 80 3.63 20.49 4.17
CA PRO A 80 4.87 21.21 4.42
C PRO A 80 6.09 20.29 4.26
N ALA A 81 7.13 20.85 3.65
CA ALA A 81 8.40 20.20 3.36
C ALA A 81 9.02 19.54 4.63
N PRO A 82 9.71 18.39 4.49
CA PRO A 82 10.39 17.92 3.29
C PRO A 82 9.50 17.15 2.29
N ALA A 83 8.21 16.97 2.60
CA ALA A 83 7.26 16.26 1.76
C ALA A 83 6.51 17.20 0.80
N THR A 84 7.13 17.59 -0.31
CA THR A 84 6.34 18.01 -1.49
C THR A 84 5.60 16.77 -2.02
N VAL A 85 4.43 16.49 -1.45
CA VAL A 85 3.66 15.26 -1.75
C VAL A 85 3.07 15.28 -3.16
N LEU A 86 2.75 16.47 -3.70
CA LEU A 86 2.49 16.67 -5.11
C LEU A 86 3.47 17.70 -5.67
N PRO A 87 4.45 17.29 -6.49
CA PRO A 87 5.07 18.22 -7.43
C PRO A 87 3.96 18.98 -8.18
N SER A 88 4.13 20.29 -8.41
CA SER A 88 3.23 21.07 -9.29
C SER A 88 3.10 20.43 -10.70
N THR A 89 4.03 19.54 -11.04
CA THR A 89 4.08 18.75 -12.27
C THR A 89 3.39 17.37 -12.19
N ALA A 90 2.94 16.90 -11.02
CA ALA A 90 2.31 15.59 -10.88
C ALA A 90 0.93 15.55 -11.56
N ARG A 91 0.80 14.85 -12.68
CA ARG A 91 -0.41 14.85 -13.51
C ARG A 91 -1.31 13.65 -13.21
N THR A 92 -0.74 12.55 -12.71
CA THR A 92 -1.44 11.28 -12.57
C THR A 92 -1.26 10.70 -11.16
N LEU A 93 -2.38 10.58 -10.46
CA LEU A 93 -2.49 9.93 -9.16
C LEU A 93 -3.10 8.54 -9.32
N ILE A 94 -2.65 7.60 -8.50
CA ILE A 94 -3.26 6.28 -8.36
C ILE A 94 -3.60 5.99 -6.90
N THR A 95 -4.72 5.33 -6.64
CA THR A 95 -5.20 5.02 -5.29
C THR A 95 -5.88 3.66 -5.20
N ASN A 96 -5.88 3.05 -4.02
CA ASN A 96 -6.65 1.86 -3.68
C ASN A 96 -8.06 2.18 -3.14
N SER A 97 -8.47 3.45 -3.14
CA SER A 97 -9.80 3.88 -2.71
C SER A 97 -10.66 4.28 -3.90
N ALA A 98 -11.67 3.45 -4.22
CA ALA A 98 -12.62 3.76 -5.29
C ALA A 98 -13.40 5.05 -5.00
N LYS A 99 -13.70 5.31 -3.73
CA LYS A 99 -14.33 6.55 -3.27
C LYS A 99 -13.46 7.75 -3.61
N TYR A 100 -12.18 7.73 -3.24
CA TYR A 100 -11.26 8.82 -3.54
C TYR A 100 -11.07 9.01 -5.04
N ALA A 101 -10.88 7.92 -5.80
CA ALA A 101 -10.77 8.00 -7.26
C ALA A 101 -11.98 8.68 -7.93
N HIS A 102 -13.17 8.56 -7.34
CA HIS A 102 -14.39 9.17 -7.85
C HIS A 102 -14.47 10.68 -7.59
N TYR A 103 -14.25 11.14 -6.34
CA TYR A 103 -14.46 12.55 -6.00
C TYR A 103 -13.19 13.42 -6.12
N ALA A 104 -12.00 12.83 -5.97
CA ALA A 104 -10.75 13.59 -5.95
C ALA A 104 -10.46 14.38 -7.23
N PRO A 105 -10.77 13.92 -8.46
CA PRO A 105 -10.52 14.70 -9.66
C PRO A 105 -11.13 16.11 -9.62
N GLY A 106 -12.33 16.26 -9.05
CA GLY A 106 -12.99 17.55 -8.88
C GLY A 106 -12.38 18.43 -7.78
N LEU A 107 -11.61 17.84 -6.85
CA LEU A 107 -10.92 18.56 -5.77
C LEU A 107 -9.50 18.99 -6.15
N VAL A 108 -8.74 18.08 -6.78
CA VAL A 108 -7.30 18.30 -7.05
C VAL A 108 -7.01 18.77 -8.48
N GLY A 109 -8.02 18.82 -9.36
CA GLY A 109 -7.86 19.23 -10.77
C GLY A 109 -6.95 18.31 -11.59
N ARG A 110 -6.69 17.09 -11.12
CA ARG A 110 -5.72 16.13 -11.68
C ARG A 110 -6.40 14.78 -11.92
N GLN A 111 -5.79 13.97 -12.79
CA GLN A 111 -6.32 12.64 -13.09
C GLN A 111 -6.04 11.69 -11.93
N VAL A 112 -7.08 11.07 -11.39
CA VAL A 112 -6.96 10.04 -10.36
C VAL A 112 -7.43 8.70 -10.93
N ARG A 113 -6.65 7.65 -10.69
CA ARG A 113 -6.92 6.29 -11.15
C ARG A 113 -7.10 5.37 -9.96
N PHE A 114 -8.04 4.45 -10.08
CA PHE A 114 -8.21 3.37 -9.11
C PHE A 114 -7.40 2.15 -9.54
N ALA A 115 -6.76 1.49 -8.58
CA ALA A 115 -6.14 0.17 -8.75
C ALA A 115 -6.22 -0.63 -7.44
N SER A 116 -5.96 -1.95 -7.51
CA SER A 116 -5.75 -2.75 -6.30
C SER A 116 -4.52 -2.26 -5.52
N LEU A 117 -4.39 -2.66 -4.25
CA LEU A 117 -3.19 -2.36 -3.47
C LEU A 117 -1.91 -2.88 -4.14
N SER A 118 -1.95 -4.10 -4.68
CA SER A 118 -0.85 -4.65 -5.47
C SER A 118 -0.58 -3.85 -6.75
N GLY A 119 -1.62 -3.42 -7.46
CA GLY A 119 -1.49 -2.57 -8.65
C GLY A 119 -0.86 -1.20 -8.33
N CYS A 120 -1.17 -0.64 -7.16
CA CYS A 120 -0.53 0.57 -6.65
C CYS A 120 0.97 0.37 -6.40
N VAL A 121 1.38 -0.76 -5.81
CA VAL A 121 2.80 -1.09 -5.59
C VAL A 121 3.53 -1.35 -6.92
N GLU A 122 2.89 -2.02 -7.87
CA GLU A 122 3.44 -2.23 -9.22
C GLU A 122 3.66 -0.91 -9.96
N ALA A 123 2.70 0.01 -9.87
CA ALA A 123 2.83 1.36 -10.41
C ALA A 123 3.94 2.14 -9.69
N ALA A 124 4.04 2.01 -8.36
CA ALA A 124 5.10 2.64 -7.58
C ALA A 124 6.49 2.20 -8.05
N CYS A 125 6.69 0.90 -8.29
CA CYS A 125 7.99 0.36 -8.72
C CYS A 125 8.33 0.71 -10.16
N SER A 126 7.35 0.74 -11.06
CA SER A 126 7.58 0.93 -12.50
C SER A 126 7.49 2.37 -12.97
N GLY A 127 6.90 3.27 -12.17
CA GLY A 127 6.57 4.64 -12.59
C GLY A 127 5.46 4.70 -13.63
N GLN A 128 4.76 3.60 -13.89
CA GLN A 128 3.79 3.50 -14.97
C GLN A 128 2.55 2.70 -14.56
N LEU A 129 1.40 3.13 -15.08
CA LEU A 129 0.17 2.35 -15.02
C LEU A 129 0.26 1.19 -16.02
N LYS A 130 0.35 -0.06 -15.54
CA LYS A 130 0.25 -1.23 -16.42
C LYS A 130 -1.14 -1.28 -17.06
N LYS A 131 -1.18 -1.34 -18.40
CA LYS A 131 -2.40 -1.74 -19.12
C LYS A 131 -2.61 -3.23 -18.96
N SER A 132 -3.23 -3.67 -17.87
CA SER A 132 -3.75 -5.03 -17.80
C SER A 132 -5.11 -5.05 -18.47
N ALA A 133 -5.24 -5.80 -19.57
CA ALA A 133 -6.54 -6.14 -20.10
C ALA A 133 -7.36 -6.84 -19.00
N PRO A 134 -8.63 -6.50 -18.80
CA PRO A 134 -9.41 -7.12 -17.73
C PRO A 134 -9.51 -8.63 -17.98
N ARG A 135 -9.57 -9.43 -16.91
CA ARG A 135 -9.42 -10.90 -17.04
C ARG A 135 -10.44 -11.55 -17.98
N TRP A 136 -11.60 -10.94 -18.17
CA TRP A 136 -12.66 -11.41 -19.07
C TRP A 136 -12.36 -11.19 -20.56
N THR A 137 -11.37 -10.37 -20.91
CA THR A 137 -10.89 -10.23 -22.30
C THR A 137 -9.71 -11.16 -22.61
N MET A 138 -9.20 -11.91 -21.62
CA MET A 138 -8.18 -12.91 -21.88
C MET A 138 -8.83 -14.20 -22.41
N PRO A 139 -8.27 -14.82 -23.46
CA PRO A 139 -8.72 -16.13 -23.91
C PRO A 139 -8.63 -17.14 -22.75
N ALA A 140 -9.62 -18.02 -22.65
CA ALA A 140 -9.79 -18.95 -21.52
C ALA A 140 -8.53 -19.78 -21.21
N SER A 141 -7.67 -20.03 -22.19
CA SER A 141 -6.38 -20.72 -22.07
C SER A 141 -5.36 -20.01 -21.17
N LEU A 142 -5.48 -18.70 -20.96
CA LEU A 142 -4.59 -17.91 -20.08
C LEU A 142 -5.19 -17.65 -18.69
N SER A 143 -6.49 -17.89 -18.50
CA SER A 143 -7.19 -17.74 -17.21
C SER A 143 -6.80 -18.83 -16.20
N ALA A 144 -6.40 -20.01 -16.71
CA ALA A 144 -6.21 -21.23 -15.92
C ALA A 144 -4.86 -21.36 -15.19
N ARG A 145 -3.93 -20.40 -15.29
CA ARG A 145 -2.73 -20.39 -14.43
C ARG A 145 -3.01 -19.71 -13.09
N GLY A 146 -4.01 -20.24 -12.39
CA GLY A 146 -4.23 -20.02 -10.97
C GLY A 146 -3.53 -21.12 -10.16
N PHE A 147 -2.76 -20.70 -9.17
CA PHE A 147 -2.41 -21.44 -7.94
C PHE A 147 -2.27 -22.97 -8.09
N SER A 148 -1.02 -23.42 -8.22
CA SER A 148 -0.69 -24.78 -7.78
C SER A 148 -0.93 -24.84 -6.27
N SER A 149 -2.03 -25.46 -5.88
CA SER A 149 -2.33 -25.87 -4.52
C SER A 149 -1.32 -26.96 -4.14
N GLY A 150 -0.17 -26.55 -3.63
CA GLY A 150 0.77 -27.42 -2.92
C GLY A 150 0.16 -27.78 -1.57
N ASN A 151 -0.58 -28.87 -1.54
CA ASN A 151 -1.12 -29.50 -0.34
C ASN A 151 0.06 -29.99 0.52
N ASN A 152 0.57 -29.16 1.44
CA ASN A 152 1.49 -29.61 2.48
C ASN A 152 0.77 -29.67 3.83
N LYS A 153 0.14 -30.82 4.08
CA LYS A 153 -0.12 -31.26 5.45
C LYS A 153 1.25 -31.50 6.10
N ASN A 154 1.72 -30.58 6.94
CA ASN A 154 2.44 -30.93 8.18
C ASN A 154 2.87 -29.70 9.00
N ASN A 155 2.67 -29.85 10.31
CA ASN A 155 3.35 -29.20 11.43
C ASN A 155 2.66 -28.03 12.18
N ASN A 156 1.46 -28.29 12.70
CA ASN A 156 0.89 -27.54 13.83
C ASN A 156 1.34 -28.13 15.18
N ASN A 157 2.64 -28.11 15.52
CA ASN A 157 3.04 -28.57 16.86
C ASN A 157 4.24 -27.89 17.54
N SER A 158 4.72 -26.73 17.05
CA SER A 158 5.86 -26.05 17.68
C SER A 158 5.57 -24.65 18.25
N VAL A 159 4.46 -23.99 17.88
CA VAL A 159 4.18 -22.61 18.35
C VAL A 159 3.47 -22.60 19.71
N ASN A 160 2.71 -23.65 20.06
CA ASN A 160 2.00 -23.73 21.34
C ASN A 160 2.88 -24.14 22.54
N LYS A 161 4.16 -24.51 22.34
CA LYS A 161 5.07 -24.82 23.45
C LYS A 161 5.77 -23.59 24.03
N GLY A 162 5.96 -22.52 23.24
CA GLY A 162 6.61 -21.29 23.70
C GLY A 162 5.75 -20.41 24.62
N LEU A 163 4.43 -20.32 24.34
CA LEU A 163 3.51 -19.51 25.15
C LEU A 163 3.16 -20.14 26.52
N LEU A 164 3.31 -21.46 26.67
CA LEU A 164 3.10 -22.17 27.93
C LEU A 164 4.34 -22.12 28.85
N GLN A 165 5.54 -21.90 28.30
CA GLN A 165 6.76 -21.74 29.10
C GLN A 165 6.92 -20.32 29.65
N LEU A 166 6.50 -19.27 28.91
CA LEU A 166 6.57 -17.89 29.41
C LEU A 166 5.53 -17.55 30.51
N ARG A 167 4.42 -18.29 30.60
CA ARG A 167 3.43 -18.09 31.67
C ARG A 167 3.79 -18.74 33.01
N ARG A 168 4.82 -19.60 33.07
CA ARG A 168 5.30 -20.18 34.34
C ARG A 168 6.42 -19.37 35.01
N SER A 169 7.08 -18.46 34.31
CA SER A 169 8.13 -17.59 34.89
C SER A 169 7.63 -16.24 35.41
N LEU A 170 6.33 -15.95 35.33
CA LEU A 170 5.75 -14.69 35.86
C LEU A 170 4.88 -14.91 37.11
N GLN A 171 4.95 -16.08 37.72
CA GLN A 171 4.23 -16.44 38.96
C GLN A 171 5.12 -17.15 40.00
N SER A 172 6.44 -17.02 39.91
CA SER A 172 7.39 -17.41 40.97
C SER A 172 8.21 -16.22 41.42
#